data_AF-A0A7Y7H8U6-F1
#
_entry.id   AF-A0A7Y7H8U6-F1
#
_cell.length_a   1.000
_cell.length_b   1.000
_cell.length_c   1.000
_cell.angle_alpha   90.00
_cell.angle_beta   90.00
_cell.angle_gamma   90.00
#
_symmetry.space_group_name_H-M   'P 1'
#
loop_
_entity.id
_entity.type
_entity.pdbx_description
1 polymer ?
#
loop_
_entity_poly.entity_id
_entity_poly.type
_entity_poly.pdbx_seq_one_letter_code
_entity_poly.pdbx_strand_id
1 'polypeptide(L)'
;MTPKWPAWYISLRMPPDDGESEANHGKMHPSAYRSLIKGKAGWDYIDPKFFAADFSGDLPASRANFLANSQPPTADTVFHAIIRNPAGKMKPSWYMVAKSDRIINPDLERMYAKRAKSHVVEIEGAGHSVYISHAKEVAQLIIAAATDTKQIIS
;
A
#
# COMPACT_ATOMS: atom_id res chain seq x y z
N MET A 1 14.09 -9.46 30.50
CA MET A 1 12.83 -8.95 29.89
C MET A 1 13.19 -8.34 28.54
N THR A 2 12.74 -8.93 27.44
CA THR A 2 12.88 -8.31 26.11
C THR A 2 11.93 -7.12 26.02
N PRO A 3 12.35 -5.95 25.48
CA PRO A 3 11.45 -4.82 25.31
C PRO A 3 10.34 -5.23 24.33
N LYS A 4 9.08 -5.21 24.77
CA LYS A 4 7.93 -5.24 23.86
C LYS A 4 7.71 -3.80 23.38
N TRP A 5 8.15 -3.52 22.16
CA TRP A 5 7.80 -2.28 21.47
C TRP A 5 6.28 -2.20 21.30
N PRO A 6 5.63 -1.02 21.48
CA PRO A 6 4.23 -0.85 21.13
C PRO A 6 4.10 -1.15 19.64
N ALA A 7 3.39 -2.23 19.31
CA ALA A 7 3.31 -2.71 17.93
C ALA A 7 2.05 -2.15 17.28
N TRP A 8 2.19 -0.99 16.66
CA TRP A 8 1.22 -0.44 15.71
C TRP A 8 1.58 -0.90 14.29
N TYR A 9 0.60 -1.02 13.41
CA TYR A 9 0.79 -1.41 12.02
C TYR A 9 0.28 -0.28 11.12
N ILE A 10 1.19 0.27 10.31
CA ILE A 10 0.87 1.25 9.29
C ILE A 10 1.06 0.55 7.98
N SER A 11 0.02 0.54 7.17
CA SER A 11 0.14 0.00 5.85
C SER A 11 -0.55 0.86 4.83
N LEU A 12 0.15 1.02 3.71
CA LEU A 12 -0.39 1.49 2.44
C LEU A 12 -1.09 0.33 1.70
N ARG A 13 -1.02 -0.90 2.24
CA ARG A 13 -1.61 -2.13 1.70
C ARG A 13 -1.75 -3.23 2.77
N MET A 14 -2.97 -3.55 3.21
CA MET A 14 -3.16 -4.67 4.13
C MET A 14 -2.97 -6.00 3.40
N PRO A 15 -2.32 -6.99 4.02
CA PRO A 15 -2.25 -8.31 3.44
C PRO A 15 -3.67 -8.93 3.38
N PRO A 16 -3.93 -9.80 2.39
CA PRO A 16 -5.13 -10.63 2.32
C PRO A 16 -5.47 -11.34 3.65
N ASP A 17 -6.73 -11.73 3.85
CA ASP A 17 -7.16 -12.49 5.03
C ASP A 17 -6.59 -13.91 5.01
N ASP A 18 -6.73 -14.66 6.12
CA ASP A 18 -6.22 -16.03 6.19
C ASP A 18 -6.83 -16.89 5.06
N GLY A 19 -5.95 -17.48 4.24
CA GLY A 19 -6.35 -18.29 3.08
C GLY A 19 -6.57 -17.50 1.78
N GLU A 20 -6.49 -16.17 1.80
CA GLU A 20 -6.63 -15.32 0.60
C GLU A 20 -5.25 -15.00 -0.02
N SER A 21 -5.24 -14.64 -1.31
CA SER A 21 -4.08 -14.15 -2.05
C SER A 21 -4.42 -12.83 -2.75
N GLU A 22 -3.41 -12.00 -3.02
CA GLU A 22 -3.65 -10.70 -3.64
C GLU A 22 -4.28 -10.84 -5.03
N ALA A 23 -3.82 -11.82 -5.81
CA ALA A 23 -4.31 -12.04 -7.16
C ALA A 23 -5.84 -12.24 -7.21
N ASN A 24 -6.46 -12.75 -6.13
CA ASN A 24 -7.92 -12.87 -6.05
C ASN A 24 -8.60 -11.53 -5.76
N HIS A 25 -7.96 -10.63 -5.01
CA HIS A 25 -8.49 -9.31 -4.70
C HIS A 25 -8.42 -8.34 -5.87
N GLY A 26 -7.35 -8.42 -6.67
CA GLY A 26 -7.24 -7.69 -7.93
C GLY A 26 -8.36 -8.04 -8.93
N LYS A 27 -8.98 -9.22 -8.83
CA LYS A 27 -10.15 -9.57 -9.66
C LYS A 27 -11.44 -8.90 -9.18
N MET A 28 -11.60 -8.70 -7.88
CA MET A 28 -12.78 -8.02 -7.32
C MET A 28 -12.74 -6.51 -7.56
N HIS A 29 -11.54 -5.92 -7.46
CA HIS A 29 -11.30 -4.51 -7.69
C HIS A 29 -10.11 -4.36 -8.65
N PRO A 30 -10.36 -4.38 -9.97
CA PRO A 30 -9.29 -4.31 -10.96
C PRO A 30 -8.58 -2.97 -10.89
N SER A 31 -7.25 -3.04 -11.00
CA SER A 31 -6.38 -1.88 -11.13
C SER A 31 -6.58 -1.18 -12.49
N ALA A 32 -6.27 0.11 -12.54
CA ALA A 32 -6.42 0.93 -13.75
C ALA A 32 -5.11 1.08 -14.55
N TYR A 33 -4.00 0.52 -14.06
CA TYR A 33 -2.69 0.65 -14.68
C TYR A 33 -2.63 0.01 -16.07
N ARG A 34 -1.70 0.51 -16.88
CA ARG A 34 -1.26 -0.04 -18.17
C ARG A 34 0.22 -0.38 -18.19
N SER A 35 0.91 -0.09 -17.09
CA SER A 35 2.36 -0.14 -16.97
C SER A 35 2.92 -1.52 -16.62
N LEU A 36 2.12 -2.52 -16.24
CA LEU A 36 2.68 -3.83 -15.86
C LEU A 36 3.26 -4.55 -17.07
N ILE A 37 4.53 -4.94 -16.95
CA ILE A 37 5.18 -5.85 -17.87
C ILE A 37 5.56 -7.13 -17.13
N LYS A 38 5.05 -8.25 -17.64
CA LYS A 38 5.44 -9.59 -17.18
C LYS A 38 6.80 -9.93 -17.76
N GLY A 39 7.82 -9.93 -16.91
CA GLY A 39 9.18 -10.23 -17.33
C GLY A 39 9.49 -11.71 -17.39
N LYS A 40 10.75 -12.02 -17.65
CA LYS A 40 11.25 -13.40 -17.69
C LYS A 40 11.45 -13.94 -16.28
N ALA A 41 11.38 -15.26 -16.15
CA ALA A 41 11.65 -15.97 -14.89
C ALA A 41 10.81 -15.50 -13.69
N GLY A 42 9.59 -15.01 -13.92
CA GLY A 42 8.65 -14.61 -12.87
C GLY A 42 8.96 -13.27 -12.20
N TRP A 43 9.68 -12.37 -12.89
CA TRP A 43 9.96 -11.01 -12.40
C TRP A 43 9.17 -9.98 -13.20
N ASP A 44 8.24 -9.32 -12.55
CA ASP A 44 7.40 -8.28 -13.13
C ASP A 44 7.99 -6.90 -12.89
N TYR A 45 7.79 -5.98 -13.83
CA TYR A 45 8.28 -4.61 -13.75
C TYR A 45 7.24 -3.62 -14.24
N ILE A 46 7.40 -2.38 -13.83
CA ILE A 46 6.56 -1.26 -14.25
C ILE A 46 7.27 -0.58 -15.43
N ASP A 47 6.60 -0.51 -16.58
CA ASP A 47 7.08 0.19 -17.77
C ASP A 47 7.40 1.65 -17.40
N PRO A 48 8.68 2.07 -17.50
CA PRO A 48 9.07 3.44 -17.21
C PRO A 48 8.30 4.48 -18.01
N LYS A 49 7.81 4.13 -19.22
CA LYS A 49 7.00 5.01 -20.06
C LYS A 49 5.65 5.35 -19.44
N PHE A 50 5.05 4.41 -18.72
CA PHE A 50 3.74 4.58 -18.09
C PHE A 50 3.82 4.80 -16.57
N PHE A 51 5.00 4.66 -15.98
CA PHE A 51 5.24 4.81 -14.54
C PHE A 51 4.73 6.14 -13.97
N ALA A 52 5.02 7.26 -14.66
CA ALA A 52 4.55 8.57 -14.21
C ALA A 52 3.03 8.64 -14.14
N ALA A 53 2.34 8.14 -15.17
CA ALA A 53 0.88 8.21 -15.24
C ALA A 53 0.18 7.24 -14.27
N ASP A 54 0.73 6.05 -14.05
CA ASP A 54 0.08 4.99 -13.27
C ASP A 54 0.53 4.94 -11.80
N PHE A 55 1.80 5.25 -11.50
CA PHE A 55 2.37 5.09 -10.16
C PHE A 55 2.57 6.43 -9.44
N SER A 56 2.90 7.49 -10.18
CA SER A 56 3.39 8.76 -9.60
C SER A 56 2.81 10.01 -10.26
N GLY A 57 1.52 9.98 -10.58
CA GLY A 57 0.83 11.05 -11.32
C GLY A 57 0.82 12.41 -10.62
N ASP A 58 1.11 12.40 -9.32
CA ASP A 58 1.17 13.54 -8.41
C ASP A 58 2.60 14.04 -8.12
N LEU A 59 3.62 13.47 -8.76
CA LEU A 59 5.02 13.90 -8.63
C LEU A 59 5.50 14.72 -9.84
N PRO A 60 6.47 15.64 -9.64
CA PRO A 60 7.18 16.28 -10.74
C PRO A 60 7.85 15.24 -11.66
N ALA A 61 7.84 15.48 -12.97
CA ALA A 61 8.34 14.53 -13.96
C ALA A 61 9.78 14.04 -13.69
N SER A 62 10.67 14.91 -13.21
CA SER A 62 12.05 14.52 -12.87
C SER A 62 12.11 13.51 -11.72
N ARG A 63 11.24 13.64 -10.72
CA ARG A 63 11.12 12.69 -9.61
C ARG A 63 10.49 11.38 -10.08
N ALA A 64 9.39 11.45 -10.85
CA ALA A 64 8.74 10.27 -11.42
C ALA A 64 9.72 9.46 -12.30
N ASN A 65 10.51 10.12 -13.14
CA ASN A 65 11.52 9.47 -13.99
C ASN A 65 12.62 8.79 -13.15
N PHE A 66 13.10 9.45 -12.09
CA PHE A 66 14.08 8.84 -11.19
C PHE A 66 13.53 7.57 -10.53
N LEU A 67 12.29 7.62 -10.03
CA LEU A 67 11.63 6.49 -9.39
C LEU A 67 11.38 5.34 -10.37
N ALA A 68 10.94 5.65 -11.60
CA ALA A 68 10.74 4.66 -12.65
C ALA A 68 12.00 3.84 -12.94
N ASN A 69 13.18 4.47 -12.91
CA ASN A 69 14.46 3.80 -13.12
C ASN A 69 15.02 3.11 -11.86
N SER A 70 14.53 3.49 -10.68
CA SER A 70 15.01 2.94 -9.40
C SER A 70 14.16 1.78 -8.90
N GLN A 71 12.94 1.62 -9.43
CA GLN A 71 12.00 0.57 -9.01
C GLN A 71 12.57 -0.81 -9.38
N PRO A 72 12.89 -1.68 -8.41
CA PRO A 72 13.33 -3.03 -8.72
C PRO A 72 12.16 -3.89 -9.25
N PRO A 73 12.45 -4.92 -10.06
CA PRO A 73 11.47 -5.92 -10.42
C PRO A 73 10.88 -6.61 -9.19
N THR A 74 9.61 -6.98 -9.28
CA THR A 74 8.85 -7.68 -8.23
C THR A 74 8.64 -9.12 -8.65
N ALA A 75 8.92 -10.09 -7.78
CA ALA A 75 8.63 -11.49 -8.09
C ALA A 75 7.11 -11.71 -8.14
N ASP A 76 6.58 -12.26 -9.24
CA ASP A 76 5.14 -12.52 -9.44
C ASP A 76 4.54 -13.39 -8.33
N THR A 77 5.34 -14.30 -7.76
CA THR A 77 4.96 -15.19 -6.67
C THR A 77 4.48 -14.45 -5.42
N VAL A 78 4.90 -13.20 -5.18
CA VAL A 78 4.45 -12.42 -4.01
C VAL A 78 2.96 -12.09 -4.08
N PHE A 79 2.37 -12.01 -5.27
CA PHE A 79 0.94 -11.74 -5.44
C PHE A 79 0.08 -13.00 -5.26
N HIS A 80 0.70 -14.18 -5.38
CA HIS A 80 0.05 -15.48 -5.24
C HIS A 80 0.25 -16.12 -3.87
N ALA A 81 1.12 -15.55 -3.04
CA ALA A 81 1.36 -16.02 -1.68
C ALA A 81 0.06 -15.98 -0.86
N ILE A 82 -0.25 -17.09 -0.19
CA ILE A 82 -1.40 -17.20 0.71
C ILE A 82 -0.99 -16.64 2.07
N ILE A 83 -1.72 -15.63 2.54
CA ILE A 83 -1.46 -15.05 3.86
C ILE A 83 -1.98 -16.00 4.94
N ARG A 84 -1.18 -16.14 6.00
CA ARG A 84 -1.51 -16.85 7.24
C ARG A 84 -1.33 -15.90 8.42
N ASN A 85 -2.29 -15.87 9.35
CA ASN A 85 -2.28 -15.01 10.55
C ASN A 85 -2.15 -13.49 10.26
N PRO A 86 -3.15 -12.84 9.63
CA PRO A 86 -3.09 -11.42 9.33
C PRO A 86 -3.05 -10.56 10.62
N ALA A 87 -1.93 -9.87 10.83
CA ALA A 87 -1.71 -9.05 12.02
C ALA A 87 -2.72 -7.89 12.18
N GLY A 88 -3.30 -7.42 11.07
CA GLY A 88 -4.24 -6.29 11.02
C GLY A 88 -5.57 -6.54 11.74
N LYS A 89 -5.90 -7.78 12.11
CA LYS A 89 -7.10 -8.08 12.92
C LYS A 89 -6.87 -7.96 14.43
N MET A 90 -5.61 -8.01 14.88
CA MET A 90 -5.27 -8.15 16.30
C MET A 90 -4.71 -6.87 16.92
N LYS A 91 -4.47 -5.83 16.13
CA LYS A 91 -3.77 -4.61 16.57
C LYS A 91 -4.47 -3.36 16.05
N PRO A 92 -4.38 -2.23 16.78
CA PRO A 92 -4.76 -0.94 16.25
C PRO A 92 -4.09 -0.67 14.90
N SER A 93 -4.87 -0.15 13.97
CA SER A 93 -4.49 -0.06 12.57
C SER A 93 -4.76 1.33 12.01
N TRP A 94 -3.83 1.84 11.21
CA TRP A 94 -3.97 3.09 10.47
C TRP A 94 -3.72 2.83 8.99
N TYR A 95 -4.53 3.45 8.14
CA TYR A 95 -4.52 3.24 6.70
C TYR A 95 -4.63 4.57 5.97
N MET A 96 -3.80 4.77 4.94
CA MET A 96 -3.92 5.90 4.03
C MET A 96 -4.43 5.41 2.67
N VAL A 97 -5.54 5.99 2.20
CA VAL A 97 -6.11 5.70 0.87
C VAL A 97 -5.66 6.78 -0.10
N ALA A 98 -5.00 6.36 -1.18
CA ALA A 98 -4.58 7.24 -2.26
C ALA A 98 -5.68 7.27 -3.33
N LYS A 99 -6.47 8.35 -3.39
CA LYS A 99 -7.73 8.35 -4.16
C LYS A 99 -7.54 8.33 -5.68
N SER A 100 -6.34 8.60 -6.16
CA SER A 100 -5.97 8.53 -7.59
C SER A 100 -4.98 7.42 -7.87
N ASP A 101 -4.84 6.44 -6.98
CA ASP A 101 -4.03 5.25 -7.21
C ASP A 101 -4.60 4.43 -8.37
N ARG A 102 -3.72 4.08 -9.32
CA ARG A 102 -4.03 3.26 -10.49
C ARG A 102 -3.36 1.89 -10.41
N ILE A 103 -2.38 1.72 -9.52
CA ILE A 103 -1.70 0.47 -9.20
C ILE A 103 -2.59 -0.39 -8.30
N ILE A 104 -3.07 0.18 -7.19
CA ILE A 104 -4.06 -0.43 -6.31
C ILE A 104 -5.35 0.35 -6.47
N ASN A 105 -6.45 -0.33 -6.74
CA ASN A 105 -7.73 0.34 -6.84
C ASN A 105 -8.10 0.97 -5.47
N PRO A 106 -8.49 2.25 -5.38
CA PRO A 106 -8.82 2.87 -4.09
C PRO A 106 -9.98 2.18 -3.36
N ASP A 107 -10.89 1.52 -4.05
CA ASP A 107 -11.95 0.73 -3.41
C ASP A 107 -11.40 -0.56 -2.79
N LEU A 108 -10.33 -1.12 -3.36
CA LEU A 108 -9.59 -2.23 -2.75
C LEU A 108 -8.90 -1.76 -1.46
N GLU A 109 -8.27 -0.59 -1.49
CA GLU A 109 -7.66 0.02 -0.31
C GLU A 109 -8.68 0.27 0.81
N ARG A 110 -9.87 0.81 0.47
CA ARG A 110 -10.97 0.99 1.42
C ARG A 110 -11.47 -0.33 1.98
N MET A 111 -11.60 -1.35 1.14
CA MET A 111 -12.01 -2.68 1.56
C MET A 111 -11.02 -3.26 2.57
N TYR A 112 -9.72 -3.13 2.31
CA TYR A 112 -8.65 -3.51 3.24
C TYR A 112 -8.71 -2.74 4.56
N ALA A 113 -8.82 -1.41 4.49
CA ALA A 113 -8.89 -0.57 5.67
C ALA A 113 -10.10 -0.92 6.55
N LYS A 114 -11.25 -1.16 5.93
CA LYS A 114 -12.50 -1.58 6.60
C LYS A 114 -12.35 -2.95 7.27
N ARG A 115 -11.76 -3.93 6.59
CA ARG A 115 -11.51 -5.26 7.14
C ARG A 115 -10.63 -5.22 8.39
N ALA A 116 -9.61 -4.36 8.38
CA ALA A 116 -8.71 -4.14 9.51
C ALA A 116 -9.27 -3.18 10.59
N LYS A 117 -10.49 -2.65 10.42
CA LYS A 117 -11.09 -1.62 11.30
C LYS A 117 -10.13 -0.44 11.55
N SER A 118 -9.44 -0.03 10.49
CA SER A 118 -8.37 0.97 10.57
C SER A 118 -8.94 2.38 10.78
N HIS A 119 -8.15 3.25 11.42
CA HIS A 119 -8.29 4.69 11.23
C HIS A 119 -7.86 5.04 9.80
N VAL A 120 -8.77 5.62 9.02
CA VAL A 120 -8.56 5.89 7.60
C VAL A 120 -8.37 7.38 7.35
N VAL A 121 -7.33 7.72 6.59
CA VAL A 121 -7.14 9.03 6.00
C VAL A 121 -7.12 8.87 4.49
N GLU A 122 -8.01 9.56 3.77
CA GLU A 122 -7.99 9.58 2.31
C GLU A 122 -7.33 10.85 1.79
N ILE A 123 -6.45 10.74 0.79
CA ILE A 123 -5.78 11.89 0.17
C ILE A 123 -6.29 12.06 -1.26
N GLU A 124 -6.91 13.20 -1.54
CA GLU A 124 -7.38 13.56 -2.88
C GLU A 124 -6.21 13.80 -3.83
N GLY A 125 -6.32 13.31 -5.06
CA GLY A 125 -5.29 13.48 -6.09
C GLY A 125 -4.00 12.66 -5.89
N ALA A 126 -3.85 11.99 -4.74
CA ALA A 126 -2.68 11.17 -4.46
C ALA A 126 -2.64 9.92 -5.33
N GLY A 127 -1.48 9.67 -5.95
CA GLY A 127 -1.18 8.43 -6.67
C GLY A 127 -0.58 7.37 -5.76
N HIS A 128 -0.14 6.26 -6.35
CA HIS A 128 0.46 5.14 -5.60
C HIS A 128 1.71 5.55 -4.80
N SER A 129 2.47 6.53 -5.29
CA SER A 129 3.62 7.11 -4.59
C SER A 129 3.27 8.13 -3.49
N VAL A 130 2.09 8.02 -2.85
CA VAL A 130 1.61 8.92 -1.79
C VAL A 130 2.62 9.14 -0.66
N TYR A 131 3.43 8.13 -0.35
CA TYR A 131 4.50 8.21 0.66
C TYR A 131 5.65 9.16 0.30
N ILE A 132 5.74 9.57 -0.98
CA ILE A 132 6.71 10.56 -1.48
C ILE A 132 6.01 11.89 -1.74
N SER A 133 4.89 11.88 -2.47
CA SER A 133 4.17 13.10 -2.88
C SER A 133 3.48 13.80 -1.71
N HIS A 134 3.01 13.05 -0.72
CA HIS A 134 2.32 13.52 0.48
C HIS A 134 3.05 13.10 1.76
N ALA A 135 4.39 13.20 1.74
CA ALA A 135 5.24 12.73 2.84
C ALA A 135 4.89 13.36 4.20
N LYS A 136 4.36 14.59 4.23
CA LYS A 136 3.96 15.26 5.47
C LYS A 136 2.72 14.60 6.08
N GLU A 137 1.70 14.33 5.27
CA GLU A 137 0.47 13.66 5.66
C GLU A 137 0.77 12.22 6.11
N VAL A 138 1.67 11.53 5.40
CA VAL A 138 2.15 10.21 5.81
C VAL A 138 2.86 10.27 7.16
N ALA A 139 3.77 11.23 7.36
CA ALA A 139 4.45 11.40 8.64
C ALA A 139 3.48 11.71 9.78
N GLN A 140 2.45 12.53 9.53
CA GLN A 140 1.41 12.82 10.51
C GLN A 140 0.59 11.57 10.87
N LEU A 141 0.23 10.75 9.90
CA LEU A 141 -0.45 9.48 10.15
C LEU A 141 0.42 8.54 10.99
N ILE A 142 1.73 8.47 10.71
CA ILE A 142 2.69 7.70 11.49
C ILE A 142 2.77 8.20 12.94
N ILE A 143 2.89 9.51 13.13
CA ILE A 143 2.94 10.11 14.46
C ILE A 143 1.63 9.84 15.22
N ALA A 144 0.48 9.97 14.57
CA ALA A 144 -0.82 9.66 15.18
C ALA A 144 -0.88 8.19 15.63
N ALA A 145 -0.46 7.25 14.77
CA ALA A 145 -0.41 5.83 15.11
C ALA A 145 0.53 5.53 16.28
N ALA A 146 1.70 6.19 16.33
CA ALA A 146 2.69 5.96 17.37
C ALA A 146 2.32 6.61 18.72
N THR A 147 1.51 7.67 18.71
CA THR A 147 1.12 8.42 19.91
C THR A 147 -0.28 8.08 20.42
N ASP A 148 -1.04 7.23 19.71
CA ASP A 148 -2.30 6.72 20.23
C ASP A 148 -2.06 5.72 21.38
N THR A 149 -1.93 6.27 22.59
CA THR A 149 -1.73 5.53 23.83
C THR A 149 -3.04 5.01 24.45
N LYS A 150 -4.21 5.24 23.82
CA LYS A 150 -5.52 4.91 24.43
C LYS A 150 -5.83 3.42 24.58
N GLN A 151 -5.03 2.52 24.00
CA GLN A 151 -5.29 1.07 24.07
C GLN A 151 -4.18 0.24 24.73
N ILE A 152 -3.15 0.87 25.32
CA ILE A 152 -2.07 0.14 26.01
C ILE A 152 -2.45 -0.19 27.48
N ILE A 153 -3.55 0.36 28.00
CA ILE A 153 -3.92 0.28 29.44
C ILE A 153 -5.34 -0.27 29.68
N SER A 154 -5.95 -1.00 28.75
CA SER A 154 -7.22 -1.70 28.98
C SER A 154 -7.05 -3.21 29.08
#